data_AF-A0A3A9JFS4-F1
#
_entry.id   AF-A0A3A9JFS4-F1
#
_cell.length_a   1.000
_cell.length_b   1.000
_cell.length_c   1.000
_cell.angle_alpha   90.00
_cell.angle_beta   90.00
_cell.angle_gamma   90.00
#
_symmetry.space_group_name_H-M   'P 1'
#
loop_
_entity.id
_entity.type
_entity.pdbx_description
1 polymer ?
#
loop_
_entity_poly.entity_id
_entity_poly.type
_entity_poly.pdbx_seq_one_letter_code
_entity_poly.pdbx_strand_id
1 'polypeptide(L)'
;MEAVAGPSEPDPRRDTAQPDNLPEVEEVDPEASELIKASVADALGRSNVNLPTRQKEKLEAELTRSVTMSVQASFSGPIPPPGMLHHYESVLPGLGRDIVEMAKKEQEHRHSWEQKALINDVFMQSGALILGWILAAAAFAISAFFFYHKEYYGGGVFMTVPVFVLIRTIITAGKKDKVPPAAKQRRTSSAPNRSQRRAAQRGQK
;
A
#
# COMPACT_ATOMS: atom_id res chain seq x y z
N MET A 1 -70.64 14.63 -22.75
CA MET A 1 -69.78 13.45 -22.91
C MET A 1 -68.72 13.88 -23.91
N GLU A 2 -67.44 14.05 -23.60
CA GLU A 2 -66.61 13.57 -22.51
C GLU A 2 -65.33 14.44 -22.55
N ALA A 3 -64.91 14.99 -21.42
CA ALA A 3 -63.73 15.83 -21.31
C ALA A 3 -62.50 14.91 -21.14
N VAL A 4 -61.62 14.86 -22.14
CA VAL A 4 -60.37 14.08 -22.05
C VAL A 4 -59.26 15.01 -21.56
N ALA A 5 -58.91 14.85 -20.29
CA ALA A 5 -57.82 15.55 -19.60
C ALA A 5 -56.45 15.13 -20.16
N GLY A 6 -55.51 16.09 -20.18
CA GLY A 6 -54.16 15.93 -20.71
C GLY A 6 -53.26 14.94 -19.94
N PRO A 7 -52.05 14.67 -20.46
CA PRO A 7 -51.15 13.66 -19.92
C PRO A 7 -50.67 14.05 -18.52
N SER A 8 -50.99 13.22 -17.54
CA SER A 8 -50.56 13.32 -16.15
C SER A 8 -49.05 13.13 -16.03
N GLU A 9 -48.39 14.15 -15.50
CA GLU A 9 -46.98 14.22 -15.12
C GLU A 9 -46.59 13.07 -14.16
N PRO A 10 -45.43 12.40 -14.34
CA PRO A 10 -45.03 11.30 -13.48
C PRO A 10 -44.55 11.79 -12.11
N ASP A 11 -45.25 11.34 -11.07
CA ASP A 11 -44.96 11.61 -9.65
C ASP A 11 -43.61 11.01 -9.21
N PRO A 12 -42.63 11.82 -8.76
CA PRO A 12 -41.30 11.35 -8.38
C PRO A 12 -41.24 10.70 -6.99
N ARG A 13 -42.38 10.39 -6.36
CA ARG A 13 -42.43 9.87 -4.97
C ARG A 13 -42.93 8.42 -4.85
N ARG A 14 -43.09 7.69 -5.95
CA ARG A 14 -43.50 6.27 -5.93
C ARG A 14 -42.34 5.29 -6.16
N ASP A 15 -41.29 5.43 -5.36
CA ASP A 15 -40.30 4.36 -5.16
C ASP A 15 -40.25 4.00 -3.67
N THR A 16 -41.39 3.50 -3.17
CA THR A 16 -41.40 2.77 -1.89
C THR A 16 -40.93 1.35 -2.18
N ALA A 17 -39.61 1.18 -2.28
CA ALA A 17 -38.99 -0.12 -2.16
C ALA A 17 -39.41 -0.71 -0.80
N GLN A 18 -40.25 -1.73 -0.86
CA GLN A 18 -40.71 -2.55 0.25
C GLN A 18 -39.50 -3.01 1.09
N PRO A 19 -39.47 -2.80 2.42
CA PRO A 19 -38.32 -3.15 3.25
C PRO A 19 -38.27 -4.65 3.65
N ASP A 20 -39.05 -5.52 3.01
CA ASP A 20 -39.34 -6.87 3.52
C ASP A 20 -38.56 -8.03 2.86
N ASN A 21 -37.56 -7.76 2.01
CA ASN A 21 -36.76 -8.83 1.37
C ASN A 21 -35.25 -8.56 1.40
N LEU A 22 -34.72 -8.23 2.59
CA LEU A 22 -33.28 -8.34 2.84
C LEU A 22 -32.95 -9.83 3.04
N PRO A 23 -32.04 -10.43 2.26
CA PRO A 23 -31.57 -11.78 2.54
C PRO A 23 -30.98 -11.82 3.96
N GLU A 24 -31.38 -12.84 4.72
CA GLU A 24 -30.94 -13.08 6.09
C GLU A 24 -29.41 -12.98 6.18
N VAL A 25 -28.96 -11.96 6.88
CA VAL A 25 -27.55 -11.58 6.98
C VAL A 25 -26.86 -12.65 7.82
N GLU A 26 -25.92 -13.37 7.20
CA GLU A 26 -25.02 -14.31 7.90
C GLU A 26 -24.43 -13.59 9.12
N GLU A 27 -24.76 -14.11 10.30
CA GLU A 27 -24.49 -13.50 11.60
C GLU A 27 -23.01 -13.13 11.71
N VAL A 28 -22.75 -11.85 11.94
CA VAL A 28 -21.40 -11.35 12.26
C VAL A 28 -20.90 -12.13 13.46
N ASP A 29 -19.68 -12.69 13.36
CA ASP A 29 -18.97 -13.27 14.50
C ASP A 29 -19.15 -12.37 15.74
N PRO A 30 -19.80 -12.88 16.82
CA PRO A 30 -20.19 -12.06 17.97
C PRO A 30 -19.01 -11.30 18.56
N GLU A 31 -17.80 -11.84 18.43
CA GLU A 31 -16.55 -11.23 18.90
C GLU A 31 -16.20 -9.94 18.15
N ALA A 32 -16.37 -9.90 16.82
CA ALA A 32 -16.08 -8.72 16.00
C ALA A 32 -17.08 -7.57 16.26
N SER A 33 -18.35 -7.91 16.48
CA SER A 33 -19.39 -6.94 16.84
C SER A 33 -19.15 -6.31 18.21
N GLU A 34 -18.61 -7.07 19.16
CA GLU A 34 -18.28 -6.59 20.50
C GLU A 34 -17.06 -5.66 20.49
N LEU A 35 -16.02 -6.00 19.73
CA LEU A 35 -14.80 -5.18 19.59
C LEU A 35 -15.07 -3.83 18.92
N ILE A 36 -15.96 -3.78 17.92
CA ILE A 36 -16.35 -2.52 17.27
C ILE A 36 -17.12 -1.63 18.26
N LYS A 37 -18.07 -2.20 19.02
CA LYS A 37 -18.83 -1.48 20.05
C LYS A 37 -17.90 -0.90 21.13
N ALA A 38 -16.93 -1.68 21.59
CA ALA A 38 -15.95 -1.25 22.58
C ALA A 38 -15.04 -0.12 22.05
N SER A 39 -14.61 -0.19 20.79
CA SER A 39 -13.78 0.84 20.17
C SER A 39 -14.53 2.17 19.95
N VAL A 40 -15.80 2.11 19.55
CA VAL A 40 -16.65 3.29 19.38
C VAL A 40 -16.93 3.96 20.73
N ALA A 41 -17.24 3.18 21.77
CA ALA A 41 -17.45 3.68 23.13
C ALA A 41 -16.18 4.35 23.70
N ASP A 42 -15.00 3.76 23.47
CA ASP A 42 -13.71 4.31 23.89
C ASP A 42 -13.33 5.60 23.11
N ALA A 43 -13.62 5.66 21.81
CA ALA A 43 -13.41 6.86 20.99
C ALA A 43 -14.32 8.03 21.41
N LEU A 44 -15.55 7.73 21.80
CA LEU A 44 -16.50 8.72 22.31
C LEU A 44 -16.20 9.13 23.75
N GLY A 45 -15.67 8.23 24.58
CA GLY A 45 -15.18 8.55 25.92
C GLY A 45 -13.97 9.49 25.91
N ARG A 46 -13.09 9.37 24.89
CA ARG A 46 -11.93 10.28 24.70
C ARG A 46 -12.31 11.65 24.13
N SER A 47 -13.42 11.74 23.42
CA SER A 47 -13.92 12.98 22.86
C SER A 47 -14.74 13.69 23.93
N ASN A 48 -14.30 14.84 24.44
CA ASN A 48 -14.96 15.61 25.52
C ASN A 48 -16.30 16.24 25.07
N VAL A 49 -17.24 15.42 24.59
CA VAL A 49 -18.56 15.83 24.13
C VAL A 49 -19.54 15.58 25.28
N ASN A 50 -19.93 16.68 25.93
CA ASN A 50 -20.93 16.66 26.98
C ASN A 50 -22.32 16.66 26.35
N LEU A 51 -22.76 15.49 25.87
CA LEU A 51 -24.14 15.27 25.41
C LEU A 51 -24.98 14.64 26.53
N PRO A 52 -26.29 14.97 26.61
CA PRO A 52 -27.23 14.25 27.46
C PRO A 52 -27.29 12.76 27.05
N THR A 53 -27.39 11.86 28.03
CA THR A 53 -27.23 10.39 27.89
C THR A 53 -28.01 9.79 26.72
N ARG A 54 -29.23 10.28 26.45
CA ARG A 54 -30.08 9.82 25.34
C ARG A 54 -29.55 10.12 23.93
N GLN A 55 -28.74 11.16 23.75
CA GLN A 55 -28.15 11.49 22.44
C GLN A 55 -26.86 10.71 22.18
N LYS A 56 -26.12 10.34 23.22
CA LYS A 56 -24.93 9.49 23.11
C LYS A 56 -25.29 8.10 22.60
N GLU A 57 -26.31 7.47 23.19
CA GLU A 57 -26.78 6.13 22.79
C GLU A 57 -27.25 6.08 21.32
N LYS A 58 -27.95 7.12 20.84
CA LYS A 58 -28.38 7.20 19.43
C LYS A 58 -27.20 7.41 18.48
N LEU A 59 -26.26 8.28 18.84
CA LEU A 59 -25.08 8.54 18.03
C LEU A 59 -24.15 7.33 18.00
N GLU A 60 -24.00 6.62 19.12
CA GLU A 60 -23.27 5.36 19.24
C GLU A 60 -23.86 4.28 18.34
N ALA A 61 -25.19 4.13 18.34
CA ALA A 61 -25.88 3.19 17.47
C ALA A 61 -25.71 3.54 15.98
N GLU A 62 -25.78 4.83 15.62
CA GLU A 62 -25.61 5.30 14.25
C GLU A 62 -24.16 5.18 13.75
N LEU A 63 -23.18 5.50 14.61
CA LEU A 63 -21.76 5.39 14.29
C LEU A 63 -21.33 3.92 14.21
N THR A 64 -21.80 3.08 15.14
CA THR A 64 -21.55 1.63 15.08
C THR A 64 -22.17 1.04 13.81
N ARG A 65 -23.40 1.44 13.47
CA ARG A 65 -24.07 0.96 12.24
C ARG A 65 -23.32 1.37 10.97
N SER A 66 -22.90 2.64 10.87
CA SER A 66 -22.13 3.12 9.71
C SER A 66 -20.74 2.47 9.61
N VAL A 67 -20.05 2.28 10.74
CA VAL A 67 -18.75 1.60 10.79
C VAL A 67 -18.88 0.12 10.41
N THR A 68 -19.86 -0.61 10.97
CA THR A 68 -20.11 -2.02 10.62
C THR A 68 -20.43 -2.18 9.13
N MET A 69 -21.24 -1.28 8.55
CA MET A 69 -21.52 -1.28 7.10
C MET A 69 -20.26 -1.02 6.26
N SER A 70 -19.36 -0.13 6.70
CA SER A 70 -18.10 0.15 5.98
C SER A 70 -17.09 -1.00 6.06
N VAL A 71 -17.08 -1.75 7.16
CA VAL A 71 -16.19 -2.91 7.35
C VAL A 71 -16.62 -4.07 6.47
N GLN A 72 -17.95 -4.30 6.33
CA GLN A 72 -18.51 -5.37 5.48
C GLN A 72 -18.17 -5.21 3.98
N ALA A 73 -17.92 -4.00 3.49
CA ALA A 73 -17.58 -3.75 2.08
C ALA A 73 -16.08 -3.86 1.76
N SER A 74 -15.23 -4.10 2.77
CA SER A 74 -13.78 -4.03 2.60
C SER A 74 -13.14 -5.41 2.42
N PHE A 75 -13.36 -6.02 1.25
CA PHE A 75 -12.56 -7.19 0.86
C PHE A 75 -11.32 -6.74 0.09
N SER A 76 -10.13 -7.10 0.59
CA SER A 76 -8.84 -6.77 -0.02
C SER A 76 -8.09 -8.05 -0.35
N GLY A 77 -8.22 -8.48 -1.60
CA GLY A 77 -7.56 -9.65 -2.16
C GLY A 77 -7.61 -9.58 -3.69
N PRO A 78 -6.68 -10.25 -4.40
CA PRO A 78 -6.61 -10.19 -5.86
C PRO A 78 -7.83 -10.83 -6.54
N ILE A 79 -8.53 -11.73 -5.84
CA ILE A 79 -9.71 -12.46 -6.36
C ILE A 79 -10.80 -12.38 -5.28
N PRO A 80 -12.07 -12.07 -5.65
CA PRO A 80 -13.17 -12.03 -4.70
C PRO A 80 -13.39 -13.38 -3.98
N PRO A 81 -14.04 -13.39 -2.79
CA PRO A 81 -14.38 -14.63 -2.10
C PRO A 81 -15.21 -15.58 -2.99
N PRO A 82 -15.15 -16.90 -2.78
CA PRO A 82 -15.88 -17.88 -3.60
C PRO A 82 -17.40 -17.62 -3.66
N GLY A 83 -18.01 -17.19 -2.55
CA GLY A 83 -19.43 -16.83 -2.50
C GLY A 83 -19.79 -15.62 -3.37
N MET A 84 -18.93 -14.61 -3.42
CA MET A 84 -19.09 -13.44 -4.30
C MET A 84 -18.85 -13.80 -5.77
N LEU A 85 -17.89 -14.67 -6.06
CA LEU A 85 -17.65 -15.18 -7.42
C LEU A 85 -18.89 -15.89 -7.99
N HIS A 86 -19.55 -16.70 -7.16
CA HIS A 86 -20.78 -17.39 -7.55
C HIS A 86 -21.92 -16.40 -7.81
N HIS A 87 -22.00 -15.32 -7.04
CA HIS A 87 -22.95 -14.25 -7.28
C HIS A 87 -22.70 -13.55 -8.62
N TYR A 88 -21.44 -13.22 -8.95
CA TYR A 88 -21.09 -12.64 -10.24
C TYR A 88 -21.47 -13.54 -11.42
N GLU A 89 -21.24 -14.85 -11.29
CA GLU A 89 -21.62 -15.83 -12.30
C GLU A 89 -23.15 -15.94 -12.47
N SER A 90 -23.90 -15.80 -11.36
CA SER A 90 -25.37 -15.80 -11.38
C SER A 90 -25.98 -14.54 -12.00
N VAL A 91 -25.28 -13.40 -11.94
CA VAL A 91 -25.71 -12.14 -12.55
C VAL A 91 -25.44 -12.16 -14.06
N LEU A 92 -24.25 -12.60 -14.46
CA LEU A 92 -23.88 -12.73 -15.86
C LEU A 92 -22.98 -13.96 -16.04
N PRO A 93 -23.41 -14.99 -16.79
CA PRO A 93 -22.60 -16.17 -17.02
C PRO A 93 -21.29 -15.81 -17.74
N GLY A 94 -20.16 -16.27 -17.22
CA GLY A 94 -18.80 -15.96 -17.68
C GLY A 94 -18.10 -14.85 -16.92
N LEU A 95 -18.82 -14.03 -16.14
CA LEU A 95 -18.22 -12.90 -15.41
C LEU A 95 -17.23 -13.36 -14.35
N GLY A 96 -17.49 -14.49 -13.67
CA GLY A 96 -16.56 -15.05 -12.69
C GLY A 96 -15.21 -15.42 -13.32
N ARG A 97 -15.25 -15.98 -14.53
CA ARG A 97 -14.04 -16.32 -15.31
C ARG A 97 -13.27 -15.07 -15.71
N ASP A 98 -13.97 -14.04 -16.21
CA ASP A 98 -13.35 -12.80 -16.66
C ASP A 98 -12.66 -12.04 -15.51
N ILE A 99 -13.25 -12.07 -14.31
CA ILE A 99 -12.64 -11.50 -13.09
C ILE A 99 -11.35 -12.25 -12.71
N VAL A 100 -11.38 -13.59 -12.74
CA VAL A 100 -10.20 -14.42 -12.45
C VAL A 100 -9.09 -14.20 -13.48
N GLU A 101 -9.46 -14.11 -14.76
CA GLU A 101 -8.51 -13.83 -15.85
C GLU A 101 -7.88 -12.44 -15.70
N MET A 102 -8.69 -11.43 -15.37
CA MET A 102 -8.21 -10.08 -15.10
C MET A 102 -7.24 -10.04 -13.92
N ALA A 103 -7.57 -10.74 -12.82
CA ALA A 103 -6.71 -10.84 -11.65
C ALA A 103 -5.38 -11.56 -11.97
N LYS A 104 -5.44 -12.64 -12.75
CA LYS A 104 -4.24 -13.38 -13.20
C LYS A 104 -3.36 -12.51 -14.08
N LYS A 105 -3.95 -11.77 -15.02
CA LYS A 105 -3.21 -10.85 -15.90
C LYS A 105 -2.54 -9.72 -15.12
N GLU A 106 -3.21 -9.18 -14.11
CA GLU A 106 -2.64 -8.17 -13.21
C GLU A 106 -1.47 -8.76 -12.39
N GLN A 107 -1.62 -10.00 -11.91
CA GLN A 107 -0.56 -10.71 -11.20
C GLN A 107 0.65 -10.99 -12.10
N GLU A 108 0.44 -11.47 -13.33
CA GLU A 108 1.49 -11.67 -14.33
C GLU A 108 2.19 -10.36 -14.69
N HIS A 109 1.42 -9.27 -14.84
CA HIS A 109 1.97 -7.94 -15.08
C HIS A 109 2.89 -7.52 -13.94
N ARG A 110 2.43 -7.61 -12.68
CA ARG A 110 3.23 -7.32 -11.49
C ARG A 110 4.49 -8.17 -11.42
N HIS A 111 4.38 -9.48 -11.62
CA HIS A 111 5.54 -10.38 -11.63
C HIS A 111 6.54 -9.99 -12.73
N SER A 112 6.06 -9.61 -13.91
CA SER A 112 6.93 -9.16 -15.00
C SER A 112 7.68 -7.87 -14.66
N TRP A 113 7.05 -6.94 -13.93
CA TRP A 113 7.70 -5.73 -13.43
C TRP A 113 8.71 -6.02 -12.32
N GLU A 114 8.37 -6.89 -11.38
CA GLU A 114 9.26 -7.31 -10.30
C GLU A 114 10.51 -8.02 -10.87
N GLN A 115 10.33 -8.90 -11.86
CA GLN A 115 11.43 -9.54 -12.57
C GLN A 115 12.30 -8.53 -13.33
N LYS A 116 11.69 -7.59 -14.08
CA LYS A 116 12.45 -6.54 -14.79
C LYS A 116 13.23 -5.65 -13.82
N ALA A 117 12.65 -5.29 -12.68
CA ALA A 117 13.31 -4.51 -11.65
C ALA A 117 14.53 -5.25 -11.08
N LEU A 118 14.37 -6.54 -10.72
CA LEU A 118 15.45 -7.40 -10.26
C LEU A 118 16.58 -7.51 -11.29
N ILE A 119 16.22 -7.74 -12.55
CA ILE A 119 17.17 -7.86 -13.65
C ILE A 119 17.93 -6.55 -13.84
N ASN A 120 17.25 -5.40 -13.82
CA ASN A 120 17.89 -4.10 -13.98
C ASN A 120 18.84 -3.78 -12.83
N ASP A 121 18.49 -4.13 -11.59
CA ASP A 121 19.36 -3.98 -10.43
C ASP A 121 20.64 -4.82 -10.57
N VAL A 122 20.53 -6.07 -11.05
CA VAL A 122 21.68 -6.94 -11.31
C VAL A 122 22.55 -6.37 -12.44
N PHE A 123 21.96 -5.96 -13.57
CA PHE A 123 22.72 -5.40 -14.69
C PHE A 123 23.46 -4.11 -14.32
N MET A 124 22.82 -3.21 -13.57
CA MET A 124 23.46 -1.97 -13.12
C MET A 124 24.64 -2.26 -12.18
N GLN A 125 24.49 -3.23 -11.27
CA GLN A 125 25.54 -3.64 -10.35
C GLN A 125 26.70 -4.35 -11.08
N SER A 126 26.40 -5.24 -12.03
CA SER A 126 27.40 -5.95 -12.82
C SER A 126 28.16 -5.04 -13.78
N GLY A 127 27.49 -4.05 -14.40
CA GLY A 127 28.11 -3.10 -15.32
C GLY A 127 29.17 -2.24 -14.63
N ALA A 128 28.89 -1.75 -13.42
CA ALA A 128 29.85 -0.99 -12.63
C ALA A 128 31.09 -1.82 -12.23
N LEU A 129 30.89 -3.11 -11.92
CA LEU A 129 31.99 -4.02 -11.57
C LEU A 129 32.90 -4.27 -12.77
N ILE A 130 32.34 -4.51 -13.96
CA ILE A 130 33.10 -4.73 -15.20
C ILE A 130 33.89 -3.47 -15.57
N LEU A 131 33.27 -2.28 -15.51
CA LEU A 131 33.97 -1.01 -15.75
C LEU A 131 35.09 -0.78 -14.73
N GLY A 132 34.87 -1.13 -13.45
CA GLY A 132 35.91 -1.08 -12.42
C GLY A 132 37.09 -2.00 -12.70
N TRP A 133 36.83 -3.22 -13.18
CA TRP A 133 37.87 -4.17 -13.61
C TRP A 133 38.68 -3.65 -14.79
N ILE A 134 38.02 -3.08 -15.81
CA ILE A 134 38.70 -2.49 -16.97
C ILE A 134 39.60 -1.33 -16.54
N LEU A 135 39.11 -0.45 -15.67
CA LEU A 135 39.88 0.69 -15.18
C LEU A 135 41.09 0.24 -14.32
N ALA A 136 40.90 -0.77 -13.47
CA ALA A 136 41.99 -1.35 -12.68
C ALA A 136 43.06 -1.98 -13.59
N ALA A 137 42.65 -2.77 -14.58
CA ALA A 137 43.55 -3.37 -15.55
C ALA A 137 44.33 -2.31 -16.35
N ALA A 138 43.65 -1.25 -16.79
CA ALA A 138 44.30 -0.12 -17.47
C ALA A 138 45.33 0.58 -16.57
N ALA A 139 45.01 0.81 -15.30
CA ALA A 139 45.95 1.41 -14.34
C ALA A 139 47.21 0.53 -14.14
N PHE A 140 47.05 -0.79 -14.04
CA PHE A 140 48.19 -1.72 -13.97
C PHE A 140 49.01 -1.73 -15.26
N ALA A 141 48.38 -1.67 -16.43
CA ALA A 141 49.08 -1.61 -17.72
C ALA A 141 49.89 -0.31 -17.86
N ILE A 142 49.31 0.84 -17.47
CA ILE A 142 50.01 2.12 -17.44
C ILE A 142 51.19 2.06 -16.46
N SER A 143 50.99 1.50 -15.27
CA SER A 143 52.08 1.36 -14.31
C SER A 143 53.23 0.51 -14.87
N ALA A 144 52.93 -0.62 -15.52
CA ALA A 144 53.94 -1.46 -16.17
C ALA A 144 54.72 -0.71 -17.27
N PHE A 145 54.04 0.15 -18.04
CA PHE A 145 54.66 1.02 -19.03
C PHE A 145 55.64 2.02 -18.39
N PHE A 146 55.27 2.66 -17.28
CA PHE A 146 56.17 3.57 -16.55
C PHE A 146 57.40 2.85 -15.97
N PHE A 147 57.23 1.62 -15.48
CA PHE A 147 58.36 0.79 -15.04
C PHE A 147 59.32 0.45 -16.18
N TYR A 148 58.81 0.21 -17.39
CA TYR A 148 59.64 -0.01 -18.57
C TYR A 148 60.52 1.20 -18.92
N HIS A 149 59.99 2.41 -18.77
CA HIS A 149 60.73 3.66 -18.97
C HIS A 149 61.63 4.07 -17.79
N LYS A 150 61.76 3.22 -16.76
CA LYS A 150 62.55 3.46 -15.53
C LYS A 150 62.07 4.68 -14.70
N GLU A 151 60.82 5.09 -14.88
CA GLU A 151 60.20 6.15 -14.09
C GLU A 151 59.44 5.56 -12.89
N TYR A 152 60.19 5.23 -11.83
CA TYR A 152 59.67 4.51 -10.66
C TYR A 152 58.61 5.30 -9.87
N TYR A 153 58.72 6.64 -9.82
CA TYR A 153 57.77 7.48 -9.10
C TYR A 153 56.38 7.46 -9.73
N GLY A 154 56.29 7.53 -11.07
CA GLY A 154 55.03 7.43 -11.80
C GLY A 154 54.39 6.05 -11.64
N GLY A 155 55.17 4.99 -11.86
CA GLY A 155 54.69 3.61 -11.72
C GLY A 155 54.18 3.28 -10.32
N GLY A 156 54.86 3.76 -9.27
CA GLY A 156 54.49 3.51 -7.86
C GLY A 156 53.15 4.14 -7.44
N VAL A 157 52.85 5.35 -7.91
CA VAL A 157 51.56 6.00 -7.62
C VAL A 157 50.41 5.23 -8.28
N PHE A 158 50.58 4.82 -9.54
CA PHE A 158 49.56 4.06 -10.28
C PHE A 158 49.40 2.61 -9.78
N MET A 159 50.39 2.02 -9.10
CA MET A 159 50.24 0.73 -8.41
C MET A 159 49.47 0.84 -7.10
N THR A 160 49.79 1.83 -6.28
CA THR A 160 49.32 1.88 -4.88
C THR A 160 47.86 2.34 -4.76
N VAL A 161 47.44 3.31 -5.57
CA VAL A 161 46.07 3.87 -5.52
C VAL A 161 45.00 2.82 -5.83
N PRO A 162 45.05 2.06 -6.94
CA PRO A 162 44.04 1.04 -7.25
C PRO A 162 43.99 -0.08 -6.22
N VAL A 163 45.15 -0.52 -5.70
CA VAL A 163 45.24 -1.56 -4.67
C VAL A 163 44.54 -1.10 -3.38
N PHE A 164 44.79 0.14 -2.95
CA PHE A 164 44.13 0.68 -1.75
C PHE A 164 42.60 0.79 -1.91
N VAL A 165 42.13 1.21 -3.10
CA VAL A 165 40.70 1.24 -3.44
C VAL A 165 40.08 -0.15 -3.42
N LEU A 166 40.78 -1.18 -3.93
CA LEU A 166 40.31 -2.58 -3.87
C LEU A 166 40.14 -3.05 -2.43
N ILE A 167 41.14 -2.80 -1.57
CA ILE A 167 41.09 -3.17 -0.15
C ILE A 167 39.90 -2.49 0.54
N ARG A 168 39.73 -1.17 0.33
CA ARG A 168 38.59 -0.39 0.84
C ARG A 168 37.25 -0.96 0.37
N THR A 169 37.16 -1.33 -0.90
CA THR A 169 35.94 -1.88 -1.50
C THR A 169 35.58 -3.22 -0.88
N ILE A 170 36.54 -4.13 -0.69
CA ILE A 170 36.30 -5.43 -0.05
C ILE A 170 35.80 -5.27 1.39
N ILE A 171 36.40 -4.37 2.17
CA ILE A 171 36.01 -4.12 3.57
C ILE A 171 34.59 -3.54 3.67
N THR A 172 34.20 -2.69 2.70
CA THR A 172 32.89 -2.02 2.71
C THR A 172 31.80 -2.86 2.04
N ALA A 173 32.15 -3.77 1.15
CA ALA A 173 31.22 -4.68 0.48
C ALA A 173 30.57 -5.68 1.46
N GLY A 174 31.32 -6.15 2.47
CA GLY A 174 30.81 -7.08 3.49
C GLY A 174 29.79 -6.51 4.47
N LYS A 175 29.42 -5.21 4.37
CA LYS A 175 28.48 -4.54 5.30
C LYS A 175 27.09 -4.28 4.70
N LYS A 176 26.74 -4.90 3.59
CA LYS A 176 25.46 -4.65 2.89
C LYS A 176 24.41 -5.74 3.12
N ASP A 177 24.02 -5.93 4.37
CA ASP A 177 22.69 -6.49 4.65
C ASP A 177 21.70 -5.34 4.73
N LYS A 178 20.95 -5.11 3.64
CA LYS A 178 19.81 -4.19 3.66
C LYS A 178 18.55 -4.95 3.31
N VAL A 179 17.76 -5.17 4.36
CA VAL A 179 16.35 -5.54 4.34
C VAL A 179 15.61 -4.83 3.20
N PRO A 180 14.74 -5.53 2.43
CA PRO A 180 14.00 -4.99 1.29
C PRO A 180 13.28 -3.67 1.61
N PRO A 181 13.20 -2.71 0.65
CA PRO A 181 12.59 -1.39 0.85
C PRO A 181 11.07 -1.40 1.16
N ALA A 182 10.41 -2.56 1.19
CA ALA A 182 8.97 -2.68 1.44
C ALA A 182 8.51 -2.26 2.85
N ALA A 183 9.40 -2.20 3.84
CA ALA A 183 9.01 -1.95 5.24
C ALA A 183 8.97 -0.46 5.65
N LYS A 184 9.43 0.47 4.79
CA LYS A 184 9.61 1.88 5.21
C LYS A 184 8.41 2.80 4.93
N GLN A 185 7.47 2.39 4.08
CA GLN A 185 6.29 3.20 3.72
C GLN A 185 5.14 3.10 4.74
N ARG A 186 5.10 2.07 5.60
CA ARG A 186 4.01 1.90 6.58
C ARG A 186 4.12 2.79 7.84
N ARG A 187 5.23 3.51 8.06
CA ARG A 187 5.47 4.24 9.33
C ARG A 187 5.30 5.77 9.26
N THR A 188 4.93 6.35 8.12
CA THR A 188 4.84 7.82 7.98
C THR A 188 3.41 8.39 7.98
N SER A 189 2.36 7.57 8.15
CA SER A 189 0.97 8.07 8.18
C SER A 189 0.43 8.44 9.57
N SER A 190 1.21 8.29 10.66
CA SER A 190 0.76 8.60 12.03
C SER A 190 1.52 9.77 12.68
N ALA A 191 1.79 10.84 11.93
CA ALA A 191 2.29 12.08 12.54
C ALA A 191 1.11 12.82 13.22
N PRO A 192 1.15 13.09 14.54
CA PRO A 192 0.05 13.73 15.23
C PRO A 192 -0.11 15.17 14.76
N ASN A 193 -1.36 15.52 14.44
CA ASN A 193 -1.79 16.78 13.87
C ASN A 193 -1.38 17.96 14.78
N ARG A 194 -0.55 18.88 14.25
CA ARG A 194 -0.06 20.08 14.96
C ARG A 194 -1.17 20.99 15.48
N SER A 195 -2.40 20.86 14.98
CA SER A 195 -3.58 21.57 15.48
C SER A 195 -3.94 21.17 16.93
N GLN A 196 -3.69 19.92 17.33
CA GLN A 196 -3.99 19.44 18.68
C GLN A 196 -3.04 20.02 19.75
N ARG A 197 -1.76 20.27 19.40
CA ARG A 197 -0.81 20.90 20.34
C ARG A 197 -1.13 22.38 20.62
N ARG A 198 -1.81 23.07 19.70
CA ARG A 198 -2.22 24.48 19.89
C ARG A 198 -3.48 24.61 20.75
N ALA A 199 -4.37 23.63 20.75
CA ALA A 199 -5.54 23.62 21.61
C ALA A 199 -5.18 23.35 23.08
N ALA A 200 -4.22 22.46 23.35
CA ALA A 200 -3.75 22.15 24.70
C ALA A 200 -3.05 23.33 25.41
N GLN A 201 -2.50 24.30 24.67
CA GLN A 201 -1.81 25.46 25.24
C GLN A 201 -2.74 26.67 25.49
N ARG A 202 -3.97 26.65 24.98
CA ARG A 202 -4.93 27.75 25.17
C ARG A 202 -5.89 27.55 26.35
N GLY A 203 -5.84 26.41 27.05
CA GLY A 203 -6.67 26.09 28.22
C GLY A 203 -5.97 26.25 29.58
N GLN A 204 -4.71 26.70 29.61
CA GLN A 204 -4.00 27.06 30.85
C GLN A 204 -3.68 28.56 30.83
N LYS A 205 -4.68 29.39 31.09
CA LYS A 205 -4.51 30.74 31.62
C LYS A 205 -5.74 31.12 32.40
#